data_AF-A0A974TV22-F1
#
_entry.id   AF-A0A974TV22-F1
#
_cell.length_a   1.000
_cell.length_b   1.000
_cell.length_c   1.000
_cell.angle_alpha   90.00
_cell.angle_beta   90.00
_cell.angle_gamma   90.00
#
_symmetry.space_group_name_H-M   'P 1'
#
loop_
_entity.id
_entity.type
_entity.pdbx_description
1 polymer ?
#
loop_
_entity_poly.entity_id
_entity_poly.type
_entity_poly.pdbx_seq_one_letter_code
_entity_poly.pdbx_strand_id
1 'polypeptide(L)'
;MAKGSFAFPPASARAQALGEIHARPYALVDSPRVIFQLAFLTEGGSAVDQAVVANLARSRGVSPPARDASHQAMSWGQGTLRWERHTEFSTYFWDAPVPEKFGDVVPVHPFGDSFSPPGTLISGIRLEIRPDRPETRAAMAVFDPTSLCYSEVKDGQAAVLTDFRQNGDGLTQILVIDRGMTEAGRGALVQRLLDIETYRTLAMMGLPLAQSLSPEIRRIEDGLTAITQRMKLHARDEADEMLGEITRLAAELEANAALSLYRFGASRAYYGIVQERVRTLAETAVPGYETLGAFLERRLAPAMRTCQSVEERQANLSRKLARATALLRSWIDVELEQLNATLLNSMDRRAKLQLRLQQTVEGLSVAAISYYVVGLFGYVAKAANGLGLPVKPETLTGIAVPAVVLSMWLLVRAIRRRHAEEDAL
;
A
#
# COMPACT_ATOMS: atom_id res chain seq x y z
N MET A 1 -24.38 -51.33 16.26
CA MET A 1 -23.93 -50.55 17.42
C MET A 1 -22.41 -50.50 17.40
N ALA A 2 -21.83 -49.36 17.04
CA ALA A 2 -20.39 -49.12 17.23
C ALA A 2 -20.25 -48.11 18.38
N LYS A 3 -20.02 -48.62 19.59
CA LYS A 3 -19.58 -47.83 20.74
C LYS A 3 -18.11 -47.48 20.51
N GLY A 4 -17.83 -46.27 20.04
CA GLY A 4 -16.48 -45.67 20.07
C GLY A 4 -16.50 -44.45 20.98
N SER A 5 -15.62 -44.40 21.99
CA SER A 5 -15.76 -43.52 23.17
C SER A 5 -15.50 -42.02 22.95
N PHE A 6 -15.44 -41.54 21.70
CA PHE A 6 -15.19 -40.12 21.37
C PHE A 6 -15.87 -39.71 20.04
N ALA A 7 -17.11 -40.16 19.79
CA ALA A 7 -17.88 -39.80 18.60
C ALA A 7 -18.53 -38.41 18.72
N PHE A 8 -17.71 -37.36 18.91
CA PHE A 8 -18.17 -35.98 18.90
C PHE A 8 -18.12 -35.42 17.47
N PRO A 9 -19.05 -34.52 17.07
CA PRO A 9 -18.95 -33.81 15.80
C PRO A 9 -17.65 -32.98 15.78
N PRO A 10 -16.69 -33.27 14.88
CA PRO A 10 -15.49 -32.47 14.79
C PRO A 10 -15.81 -31.12 14.15
N ALA A 11 -15.12 -30.06 14.56
CA ALA A 11 -15.14 -28.80 13.83
C ALA A 11 -14.66 -29.02 12.39
N SER A 12 -15.31 -28.38 11.42
CA SER A 12 -15.03 -28.57 9.98
C SER A 12 -13.57 -28.28 9.60
N ALA A 13 -12.93 -27.32 10.27
CA ALA A 13 -11.53 -26.96 10.04
C ALA A 13 -10.51 -27.87 10.74
N ARG A 14 -10.94 -28.77 11.64
CA ARG A 14 -10.03 -29.54 12.50
C ARG A 14 -9.07 -30.41 11.70
N ALA A 15 -9.56 -31.15 10.71
CA ALA A 15 -8.74 -32.06 9.91
C ALA A 15 -7.68 -31.28 9.10
N GLN A 16 -8.07 -30.14 8.53
CA GLN A 16 -7.17 -29.27 7.78
C GLN A 16 -6.09 -28.68 8.69
N ALA A 17 -6.46 -28.16 9.87
CA ALA A 17 -5.51 -27.59 10.82
C ALA A 17 -4.52 -28.64 11.35
N LEU A 18 -4.99 -29.85 11.70
CA LEU A 18 -4.12 -30.94 12.14
C LEU A 18 -3.23 -31.46 11.01
N GLY A 19 -3.74 -31.50 9.78
CA GLY A 19 -2.97 -31.84 8.59
C GLY A 19 -1.83 -30.86 8.37
N GLU A 20 -2.09 -29.55 8.45
CA GLU A 20 -1.08 -28.52 8.26
C GLU A 20 0.07 -28.61 9.27
N ILE A 21 -0.24 -28.85 10.55
CA ILE A 21 0.78 -29.00 11.61
C ILE A 21 1.76 -30.14 11.33
N HIS A 22 1.29 -31.22 10.69
CA HIS A 22 2.10 -32.41 10.40
C HIS A 22 2.52 -32.54 8.94
N ALA A 23 2.20 -31.56 8.09
CA ALA A 23 2.40 -31.64 6.64
C ALA A 23 3.89 -31.65 6.23
N ARG A 24 4.81 -31.32 7.15
CA ARG A 24 6.23 -31.10 6.86
C ARG A 24 7.14 -31.66 7.96
N PRO A 25 7.24 -32.99 8.12
CA PRO A 25 8.20 -33.57 9.04
C PRO A 25 9.63 -33.29 8.55
N TYR A 26 10.51 -32.82 9.45
CA TYR A 26 11.92 -32.64 9.11
C TYR A 26 12.55 -33.99 8.75
N ALA A 27 13.46 -33.98 7.78
CA ALA A 27 14.20 -35.18 7.40
C ALA A 27 15.06 -35.67 8.59
N LEU A 28 15.01 -36.97 8.86
CA LEU A 28 16.06 -37.60 9.66
C LEU A 28 17.34 -37.58 8.81
N VAL A 29 18.44 -37.09 9.39
CA VAL A 29 19.68 -36.87 8.66
C VAL A 29 20.79 -37.70 9.29
N ASP A 30 21.39 -38.58 8.49
CA ASP A 30 22.57 -39.39 8.84
C ASP A 30 23.87 -38.58 8.94
N SER A 31 24.87 -39.11 9.64
CA SER A 31 26.19 -38.51 9.78
C SER A 31 27.26 -39.52 9.34
N PRO A 32 28.14 -39.19 8.38
CA PRO A 32 28.26 -37.90 7.70
C PRO A 32 27.29 -37.75 6.50
N ARG A 33 26.79 -36.53 6.25
CA ARG A 33 25.98 -36.20 5.06
C ARG A 33 26.26 -34.80 4.50
N VAL A 34 26.22 -34.67 3.18
CA VAL A 34 26.15 -33.37 2.48
C VAL A 34 24.71 -33.12 2.05
N ILE A 35 24.28 -31.88 2.18
CA ILE A 35 22.94 -31.41 1.88
C ILE A 35 23.05 -30.20 0.97
N PHE A 36 22.24 -30.21 -0.07
CA PHE A 36 22.03 -29.09 -0.96
C PHE A 36 20.59 -28.62 -0.81
N GLN A 37 20.38 -27.33 -0.55
CA GLN A 37 19.06 -26.72 -0.64
C GLN A 37 19.09 -25.55 -1.60
N LEU A 38 18.23 -25.60 -2.60
CA LEU A 38 17.99 -24.49 -3.51
C LEU A 38 16.59 -23.95 -3.28
N ALA A 39 16.43 -22.63 -3.22
CA ALA A 39 15.16 -21.95 -3.14
C ALA A 39 14.94 -21.07 -4.37
N PHE A 40 13.79 -21.18 -5.02
CA PHE A 40 13.44 -20.43 -6.22
C PHE A 40 12.16 -19.64 -6.01
N LEU A 41 12.11 -18.40 -6.49
CA LEU A 41 10.90 -17.57 -6.43
C LEU A 41 9.81 -18.14 -7.34
N THR A 42 8.56 -18.13 -6.86
CA THR A 42 7.39 -18.64 -7.60
C THR A 42 6.79 -17.57 -8.51
N GLU A 43 7.61 -16.99 -9.39
CA GLU A 43 7.20 -15.89 -10.29
C GLU A 43 6.24 -16.37 -11.39
N GLY A 44 6.41 -17.60 -11.87
CA GLY A 44 5.52 -18.24 -12.86
C GLY A 44 4.22 -18.82 -12.27
N GLY A 45 4.00 -18.67 -10.96
CA GLY A 45 2.88 -19.25 -10.23
C GLY A 45 3.00 -20.77 -10.03
N SER A 46 2.10 -21.32 -9.20
CA SER A 46 2.19 -22.71 -8.71
C SER A 46 2.14 -23.78 -9.82
N ALA A 47 1.62 -23.45 -10.99
CA ALA A 47 1.58 -24.37 -12.13
C ALA A 47 3.00 -24.67 -12.67
N VAL A 48 3.91 -23.70 -12.64
CA VAL A 48 5.29 -23.88 -13.10
C VAL A 48 6.06 -24.76 -12.12
N ASP A 49 5.97 -24.48 -10.81
CA ASP A 49 6.56 -25.35 -9.78
C ASP A 49 6.09 -26.80 -9.91
N GLN A 50 4.78 -27.00 -10.09
CA GLN A 50 4.20 -28.33 -10.29
C GLN A 50 4.70 -29.02 -11.56
N ALA A 51 4.85 -28.28 -12.66
CA ALA A 51 5.35 -28.84 -13.90
C ALA A 51 6.79 -29.33 -13.76
N VAL A 52 7.66 -28.56 -13.11
CA VAL A 52 9.05 -28.94 -12.83
C VAL A 52 9.11 -30.22 -12.00
N VAL A 53 8.38 -30.27 -10.88
CA VAL A 53 8.40 -31.43 -9.98
C VAL A 53 7.76 -32.66 -10.63
N ALA A 54 6.68 -32.49 -11.40
CA ALA A 54 6.08 -33.58 -12.16
C ALA A 54 7.03 -34.14 -13.22
N ASN A 55 7.82 -33.29 -13.90
CA ASN A 55 8.84 -33.74 -14.84
C ASN A 55 9.97 -34.51 -14.14
N LEU A 56 10.45 -34.01 -13.00
CA LEU A 56 11.44 -34.71 -12.17
C LEU A 56 10.91 -36.08 -11.70
N ALA A 57 9.69 -36.13 -11.18
CA ALA A 57 9.05 -37.37 -10.74
C ALA A 57 8.94 -38.39 -11.87
N ARG A 58 8.44 -37.97 -13.05
CA ARG A 58 8.35 -38.84 -14.24
C ARG A 58 9.71 -39.34 -14.70
N SER A 59 10.75 -38.48 -14.68
CA SER A 59 12.12 -38.88 -15.04
C SER A 59 12.69 -39.98 -14.14
N ARG A 60 12.10 -40.15 -12.95
CA ARG A 60 12.49 -41.14 -11.93
C ARG A 60 11.50 -42.30 -11.79
N GLY A 61 10.48 -42.37 -12.65
CA GLY A 61 9.45 -43.40 -12.56
C GLY A 61 8.55 -43.27 -11.33
N VAL A 62 8.51 -42.10 -10.69
CA VAL A 62 7.66 -41.80 -9.53
C VAL A 62 6.38 -41.09 -10.01
N SER A 63 5.26 -41.37 -9.35
CA SER A 63 4.01 -40.66 -9.64
C SER A 63 4.16 -39.16 -9.39
N PRO A 64 3.69 -38.29 -10.31
CA PRO A 64 3.73 -36.85 -10.09
C PRO A 64 2.88 -36.46 -8.87
N PRO A 65 3.20 -35.33 -8.22
CA PRO A 65 2.46 -34.88 -7.06
C PRO A 65 1.02 -34.49 -7.43
N ALA A 66 0.09 -34.59 -6.48
CA ALA A 66 -1.28 -34.10 -6.67
C ALA A 66 -1.29 -32.58 -6.89
N ARG A 67 -2.35 -32.05 -7.53
CA ARG A 67 -2.45 -30.62 -7.86
C ARG A 67 -2.50 -29.69 -6.66
N ASP A 68 -2.90 -30.19 -5.51
CA ASP A 68 -2.96 -29.47 -4.24
C ASP A 68 -1.76 -29.77 -3.33
N ALA A 69 -0.85 -30.66 -3.74
CA ALA A 69 0.32 -31.00 -2.96
C ALA A 69 1.23 -29.78 -2.74
N SER A 70 1.74 -29.68 -1.51
CA SER A 70 2.70 -28.66 -1.08
C SER A 70 4.08 -29.25 -0.81
N HIS A 71 4.24 -30.57 -0.88
CA HIS A 71 5.51 -31.25 -0.68
C HIS A 71 5.54 -32.58 -1.44
N GLN A 72 6.73 -33.05 -1.79
CA GLN A 72 6.97 -34.39 -2.33
C GLN A 72 8.41 -34.84 -2.06
N ALA A 73 8.57 -36.10 -1.68
CA ALA A 73 9.88 -36.74 -1.57
C ALA A 73 10.04 -37.83 -2.64
N MET A 74 11.23 -37.93 -3.22
CA MET A 74 11.59 -38.96 -4.19
C MET A 74 13.07 -39.36 -4.05
N SER A 75 13.37 -40.64 -4.23
CA SER A 75 14.75 -41.12 -4.21
C SER A 75 15.53 -40.59 -5.42
N TRP A 76 16.77 -40.15 -5.20
CA TRP A 76 17.66 -39.64 -6.23
C TRP A 76 19.11 -40.05 -5.98
N GLY A 77 19.59 -41.04 -6.73
CA GLY A 77 20.94 -41.57 -6.54
C GLY A 77 21.12 -42.16 -5.14
N GLN A 78 22.11 -41.68 -4.39
CA GLN A 78 22.38 -42.07 -3.00
C GLN A 78 21.67 -41.18 -1.96
N GLY A 79 20.64 -40.47 -2.40
CA GLY A 79 20.00 -39.38 -1.70
C GLY A 79 18.49 -39.34 -1.85
N THR A 80 17.85 -38.39 -1.17
CA THR A 80 16.42 -38.11 -1.32
C THR A 80 16.20 -36.66 -1.70
N LEU A 81 15.59 -36.41 -2.86
CA LEU A 81 15.12 -35.10 -3.27
C LEU A 81 13.76 -34.83 -2.61
N ARG A 82 13.66 -33.73 -1.86
CA ARG A 82 12.44 -33.24 -1.23
C ARG A 82 12.13 -31.87 -1.81
N TRP A 83 10.95 -31.75 -2.40
CA TRP A 83 10.40 -30.49 -2.82
C TRP A 83 9.38 -30.02 -1.79
N GLU A 84 9.41 -28.72 -1.47
CA GLU A 84 8.36 -28.04 -0.71
C GLU A 84 7.97 -26.74 -1.39
N ARG A 85 6.67 -26.43 -1.33
CA ARG A 85 6.10 -25.18 -1.84
C ARG A 85 5.69 -24.29 -0.68
N HIS A 86 6.07 -23.02 -0.79
CA HIS A 86 5.66 -21.94 0.09
C HIS A 86 4.84 -20.93 -0.72
N THR A 87 4.53 -19.78 -0.10
CA THR A 87 3.73 -18.73 -0.76
C THR A 87 4.51 -17.99 -1.85
N GLU A 88 5.76 -17.61 -1.58
CA GLU A 88 6.59 -16.80 -2.50
C GLU A 88 7.69 -17.60 -3.22
N PHE A 89 7.97 -18.82 -2.77
CA PHE A 89 9.08 -19.62 -3.26
C PHE A 89 8.83 -21.12 -3.09
N SER A 90 9.64 -21.93 -3.76
CA SER A 90 9.74 -23.37 -3.52
C SER A 90 11.18 -23.76 -3.17
N THR A 91 11.32 -24.78 -2.35
CA THR A 91 12.63 -25.32 -1.95
C THR A 91 12.83 -26.72 -2.48
N TYR A 92 14.05 -27.01 -2.90
CA TYR A 92 14.51 -28.33 -3.32
C TYR A 92 15.68 -28.73 -2.43
N PHE A 93 15.41 -29.61 -1.48
CA PHE A 93 16.37 -30.21 -0.58
C PHE A 93 16.85 -31.54 -1.17
N TRP A 94 18.14 -31.78 -1.20
CA TRP A 94 18.71 -33.07 -1.56
C TRP A 94 19.91 -33.40 -0.69
N ASP A 95 19.95 -34.61 -0.14
CA ASP A 95 21.05 -35.10 0.69
C ASP A 95 21.84 -36.22 -0.02
N ALA A 96 23.13 -36.33 0.23
CA ALA A 96 24.02 -37.38 -0.30
C ALA A 96 25.16 -37.69 0.68
N PRO A 97 25.85 -38.84 0.55
CA PRO A 97 27.09 -39.08 1.30
C PRO A 97 28.10 -37.95 1.06
N VAL A 98 28.84 -37.58 2.11
CA VAL A 98 29.87 -36.54 1.98
C VAL A 98 30.99 -36.97 1.02
N PRO A 99 31.60 -36.03 0.29
CA PRO A 99 32.85 -36.30 -0.41
C PRO A 99 34.02 -36.41 0.58
N GLU A 100 35.21 -36.76 0.10
CA GLU A 100 36.39 -37.03 0.95
C GLU A 100 36.74 -35.80 1.82
N LYS A 101 36.94 -34.63 1.19
CA LYS A 101 37.20 -33.37 1.91
C LYS A 101 35.99 -32.44 1.86
N PHE A 102 35.92 -31.55 2.85
CA PHE A 102 34.90 -30.53 2.89
C PHE A 102 34.98 -29.64 1.64
N GLY A 103 33.84 -29.41 0.98
CA GLY A 103 33.77 -28.58 -0.22
C GLY A 103 34.13 -29.26 -1.54
N ASP A 104 34.57 -30.53 -1.53
CA ASP A 104 34.88 -31.28 -2.76
C ASP A 104 33.65 -31.48 -3.66
N VAL A 105 33.85 -31.74 -4.94
CA VAL A 105 32.76 -31.91 -5.92
C VAL A 105 31.89 -33.13 -5.60
N VAL A 106 30.57 -32.97 -5.70
CA VAL A 106 29.59 -34.06 -5.64
C VAL A 106 29.07 -34.30 -7.06
N PRO A 107 29.53 -35.34 -7.79
CA PRO A 107 29.33 -35.44 -9.23
C PRO A 107 27.90 -35.78 -9.65
N VAL A 108 27.13 -36.45 -8.79
CA VAL A 108 25.77 -36.90 -9.10
C VAL A 108 24.80 -36.19 -8.16
N HIS A 109 24.11 -35.17 -8.67
CA HIS A 109 23.10 -34.40 -7.95
C HIS A 109 21.91 -34.07 -8.86
N PRO A 110 20.74 -33.68 -8.31
CA PRO A 110 19.54 -33.43 -9.12
C PRO A 110 19.56 -32.12 -9.92
N PHE A 111 20.52 -31.23 -9.67
CA PHE A 111 20.52 -29.85 -10.15
C PHE A 111 21.41 -29.59 -11.38
N GLY A 112 21.76 -30.63 -12.15
CA GLY A 112 22.50 -30.50 -13.41
C GLY A 112 21.60 -30.16 -14.60
N ASP A 113 22.07 -30.41 -15.83
CA ASP A 113 21.43 -30.00 -17.09
C ASP A 113 19.95 -30.41 -17.26
N SER A 114 19.52 -31.49 -16.60
CA SER A 114 18.13 -31.96 -16.64
C SER A 114 17.18 -31.21 -15.72
N PHE A 115 17.68 -30.35 -14.83
CA PHE A 115 16.88 -29.55 -13.93
C PHE A 115 16.48 -28.24 -14.60
N SER A 116 15.17 -28.04 -14.75
CA SER A 116 14.62 -26.77 -15.20
C SER A 116 14.17 -25.98 -13.97
N PRO A 117 14.83 -24.85 -13.62
CA PRO A 117 14.43 -24.04 -12.48
C PRO A 117 13.00 -23.51 -12.64
N PRO A 118 12.16 -23.57 -11.60
CA PRO A 118 10.79 -23.04 -11.68
C PRO A 118 10.72 -21.50 -11.67
N GLY A 119 11.82 -20.82 -11.35
CA GLY A 119 11.94 -19.37 -11.32
C GLY A 119 13.35 -18.92 -10.95
N THR A 120 13.49 -17.68 -10.49
CA THR A 120 14.78 -17.10 -10.12
C THR A 120 15.32 -17.70 -8.82
N LEU A 121 16.59 -18.13 -8.80
CA LEU A 121 17.25 -18.67 -7.60
C LEU A 121 17.44 -17.55 -6.56
N ILE A 122 16.83 -17.70 -5.39
CA ILE A 122 16.95 -16.72 -4.29
C ILE A 122 17.90 -17.17 -3.19
N SER A 123 18.06 -18.48 -2.96
CA SER A 123 18.99 -19.02 -1.97
C SER A 123 19.54 -20.36 -2.42
N GLY A 124 20.84 -20.56 -2.22
CA GLY A 124 21.53 -21.81 -2.50
C GLY A 124 22.45 -22.15 -1.34
N ILE A 125 22.37 -23.38 -0.85
CA ILE A 125 23.04 -23.80 0.38
C ILE A 125 23.74 -25.12 0.11
N ARG A 126 25.00 -25.22 0.56
CA ARG A 126 25.72 -26.48 0.74
C ARG A 126 26.07 -26.63 2.21
N LEU A 127 25.45 -27.60 2.86
CA LEU A 127 25.67 -27.91 4.26
C LEU A 127 26.30 -29.30 4.37
N GLU A 128 27.42 -29.42 5.07
CA GLU A 128 28.04 -30.71 5.35
C GLU A 128 28.05 -31.00 6.84
N ILE A 129 27.56 -32.17 7.21
CA ILE A 129 27.63 -32.72 8.56
C ILE A 129 28.74 -33.75 8.58
N ARG A 130 29.74 -33.55 9.44
CA ARG A 130 30.91 -34.42 9.55
C ARG A 130 31.23 -34.71 11.01
N PRO A 131 31.71 -35.92 11.35
CA PRO A 131 32.13 -36.24 12.71
C PRO A 131 33.32 -35.37 13.14
N ASP A 132 33.43 -35.07 14.44
CA ASP A 132 34.56 -34.32 15.00
C ASP A 132 35.88 -35.09 14.86
N ARG A 133 36.64 -34.74 13.81
CA ARG A 133 37.96 -35.28 13.48
C ARG A 133 38.93 -34.14 13.16
N PRO A 134 40.25 -34.35 13.29
CA PRO A 134 41.25 -33.34 12.94
C PRO A 134 41.08 -32.76 11.54
N GLU A 135 40.76 -33.58 10.54
CA GLU A 135 40.55 -33.13 9.15
C GLU A 135 39.31 -32.25 9.02
N THR A 136 38.27 -32.54 9.79
CA THR A 136 37.02 -31.75 9.79
C THR A 136 37.26 -30.39 10.45
N ARG A 137 38.02 -30.34 11.54
CA ARG A 137 38.41 -29.06 12.18
C ARG A 137 39.32 -28.22 11.29
N ALA A 138 40.19 -28.87 10.51
CA ALA A 138 41.05 -28.18 9.54
C ALA A 138 40.26 -27.51 8.40
N ALA A 139 39.04 -27.98 8.09
CA ALA A 139 38.17 -27.36 7.09
C ALA A 139 37.74 -25.94 7.45
N MET A 140 37.90 -25.51 8.71
CA MET A 140 37.72 -24.11 9.11
C MET A 140 38.55 -23.14 8.25
N ALA A 141 39.72 -23.56 7.75
CA ALA A 141 40.58 -22.75 6.89
C ALA A 141 39.98 -22.42 5.51
N VAL A 142 38.88 -23.07 5.11
CA VAL A 142 38.17 -22.80 3.85
C VAL A 142 37.32 -21.53 3.93
N PHE A 143 36.88 -21.15 5.13
CA PHE A 143 36.02 -19.98 5.34
C PHE A 143 36.82 -18.68 5.45
N ASP A 144 36.20 -17.56 5.06
CA ASP A 144 36.79 -16.23 5.17
C ASP A 144 36.92 -15.80 6.64
N PRO A 145 38.15 -15.59 7.16
CA PRO A 145 38.36 -15.22 8.56
C PRO A 145 37.69 -13.91 9.00
N THR A 146 37.39 -13.00 8.06
CA THR A 146 36.76 -11.70 8.35
C THR A 146 35.27 -11.79 8.66
N SER A 147 34.64 -12.90 8.24
CA SER A 147 33.20 -13.16 8.40
C SER A 147 32.89 -14.52 9.04
N LEU A 148 33.92 -15.30 9.38
CA LEU A 148 33.78 -16.60 10.02
C LEU A 148 33.01 -16.49 11.33
N CYS A 149 31.85 -17.14 11.34
CA CYS A 149 31.06 -17.42 12.52
C CYS A 149 31.38 -18.83 13.00
N TYR A 150 31.59 -18.98 14.31
CA TYR A 150 31.78 -20.28 14.94
C TYR A 150 30.97 -20.31 16.23
N SER A 151 29.98 -21.21 16.27
CA SER A 151 29.11 -21.41 17.43
C SER A 151 29.04 -22.87 17.83
N GLU A 152 29.05 -23.11 19.14
CA GLU A 152 28.62 -24.39 19.69
C GLU A 152 27.11 -24.38 19.87
N VAL A 153 26.46 -25.52 19.60
CA VAL A 153 25.00 -25.65 19.67
C VAL A 153 24.65 -26.96 20.38
N LYS A 154 23.39 -27.08 20.81
CA LYS A 154 22.88 -28.31 21.44
C LYS A 154 23.73 -28.76 22.63
N ASP A 155 24.06 -27.83 23.53
CA ASP A 155 24.86 -28.09 24.74
C ASP A 155 26.22 -28.76 24.42
N GLY A 156 26.86 -28.34 23.32
CA GLY A 156 28.17 -28.82 22.90
C GLY A 156 28.16 -30.12 22.07
N GLN A 157 26.98 -30.67 21.75
CA GLN A 157 26.84 -31.85 20.87
C GLN A 157 27.16 -31.56 19.41
N ALA A 158 27.24 -30.29 19.01
CA ALA A 158 27.74 -29.91 17.70
C ALA A 158 28.36 -28.52 17.69
N ALA A 159 29.12 -28.26 16.64
CA ALA A 159 29.69 -26.98 16.30
C ALA A 159 29.25 -26.61 14.87
N VAL A 160 28.89 -25.34 14.66
CA VAL A 160 28.49 -24.81 13.36
C VAL A 160 29.48 -23.73 12.93
N LEU A 161 29.99 -23.85 11.71
CA LEU A 161 30.89 -22.90 11.09
C LEU A 161 30.32 -22.43 9.75
N THR A 162 30.30 -21.13 9.53
CA THR A 162 29.92 -20.51 8.26
C THR A 162 30.43 -19.07 8.23
N ASP A 163 30.78 -18.56 7.06
CA ASP A 163 31.04 -17.14 6.83
C ASP A 163 29.88 -16.45 6.09
N PHE A 164 28.77 -17.18 5.86
CA PHE A 164 27.62 -16.78 5.05
C PHE A 164 27.96 -16.36 3.61
N ARG A 165 29.16 -16.72 3.12
CA ARG A 165 29.60 -16.44 1.75
C ARG A 165 29.27 -17.60 0.83
N GLN A 166 29.05 -17.24 -0.43
CA GLN A 166 28.83 -18.20 -1.50
C GLN A 166 30.17 -18.70 -2.05
N ASN A 167 30.22 -19.98 -2.41
CA ASN A 167 31.34 -20.55 -3.15
C ASN A 167 31.26 -20.18 -4.65
N GLY A 168 32.16 -20.75 -5.47
CA GLY A 168 32.16 -20.55 -6.92
C GLY A 168 30.87 -20.98 -7.64
N ASP A 169 30.06 -21.84 -7.02
CA ASP A 169 28.77 -22.31 -7.54
C ASP A 169 27.59 -21.45 -7.06
N GLY A 170 27.84 -20.37 -6.31
CA GLY A 170 26.79 -19.53 -5.73
C GLY A 170 26.12 -20.12 -4.49
N LEU A 171 26.69 -21.17 -3.87
CA LEU A 171 26.12 -21.86 -2.71
C LEU A 171 26.78 -21.40 -1.42
N THR A 172 25.98 -20.95 -0.46
CA THR A 172 26.45 -20.62 0.89
C THR A 172 26.94 -21.89 1.60
N GLN A 173 28.17 -21.85 2.11
CA GLN A 173 28.80 -23.00 2.76
C GLN A 173 28.51 -23.02 4.25
N ILE A 174 28.09 -24.17 4.77
CA ILE A 174 27.87 -24.41 6.20
C ILE A 174 28.52 -25.75 6.58
N LEU A 175 29.39 -25.73 7.59
CA LEU A 175 29.96 -26.93 8.18
C LEU A 175 29.32 -27.18 9.55
N VAL A 176 28.78 -28.37 9.75
CA VAL A 176 28.34 -28.87 11.05
C VAL A 176 29.30 -29.97 11.49
N ILE A 177 30.01 -29.73 12.58
CA ILE A 177 30.83 -30.73 13.25
C ILE A 177 29.95 -31.44 14.26
N ASP A 178 29.64 -32.70 14.01
CA ASP A 178 28.78 -33.54 14.82
C ASP A 178 29.59 -34.28 15.90
N ARG A 179 29.20 -34.09 17.16
CA ARG A 179 29.81 -34.72 18.34
C ARG A 179 28.85 -35.71 19.03
N GLY A 180 27.94 -36.32 18.25
CA GLY A 180 27.07 -37.40 18.72
C GLY A 180 25.60 -37.02 18.83
N MET A 181 25.10 -36.14 17.97
CA MET A 181 23.68 -35.83 17.90
C MET A 181 22.86 -37.03 17.36
N THR A 182 21.63 -37.17 17.87
CA THR A 182 20.64 -38.10 17.30
C THR A 182 20.28 -37.68 15.87
N GLU A 183 19.77 -38.61 15.05
CA GLU A 183 19.31 -38.30 13.68
C GLU A 183 18.22 -37.20 13.65
N ALA A 184 17.30 -37.25 14.62
CA ALA A 184 16.29 -36.21 14.79
C ALA A 184 16.91 -34.86 15.22
N GLY A 185 17.92 -34.90 16.10
CA GLY A 185 18.69 -33.72 16.50
C GLY A 185 19.41 -33.07 15.32
N ARG A 186 20.08 -33.88 14.48
CA ARG A 186 20.72 -33.47 13.23
C ARG A 186 19.71 -32.86 12.27
N GLY A 187 18.62 -33.55 11.98
CA GLY A 187 17.55 -33.06 11.11
C GLY A 187 16.98 -31.72 11.54
N ALA A 188 16.72 -31.57 12.84
CA ALA A 188 16.21 -30.33 13.39
C ALA A 188 17.25 -29.18 13.39
N LEU A 189 18.55 -29.47 13.52
CA LEU A 189 19.61 -28.46 13.38
C LEU A 189 19.76 -28.03 11.92
N VAL A 190 19.83 -28.98 11.00
CA VAL A 190 19.88 -28.75 9.55
C VAL A 190 18.74 -27.86 9.12
N GLN A 191 17.50 -28.22 9.42
CA GLN A 191 16.34 -27.43 9.00
C GLN A 191 16.44 -25.98 9.48
N ARG A 192 16.90 -25.75 10.72
CA ARG A 192 17.07 -24.38 11.25
C ARG A 192 18.13 -23.60 10.48
N LEU A 193 19.26 -24.22 10.14
CA LEU A 193 20.32 -23.57 9.38
C LEU A 193 19.88 -23.25 7.95
N LEU A 194 19.14 -24.17 7.32
CA LEU A 194 18.56 -23.97 5.99
C LEU A 194 17.50 -22.87 5.98
N ASP A 195 16.63 -22.84 7.00
CA ASP A 195 15.64 -21.77 7.21
C ASP A 195 16.33 -20.42 7.40
N ILE A 196 17.36 -20.33 8.25
CA ILE A 196 18.11 -19.09 8.50
C ILE A 196 18.67 -18.52 7.19
N GLU A 197 19.32 -19.34 6.39
CA GLU A 197 19.94 -18.94 5.13
C GLU A 197 18.91 -18.53 4.07
N THR A 198 17.80 -19.26 3.97
CA THR A 198 16.72 -18.95 3.01
C THR A 198 16.00 -17.65 3.42
N TYR A 199 15.59 -17.55 4.68
CA TYR A 199 14.81 -16.42 5.17
C TYR A 199 15.62 -15.16 5.40
N ARG A 200 16.94 -15.23 5.70
CA ARG A 200 17.77 -14.01 5.77
C ARG A 200 17.83 -13.33 4.41
N THR A 201 17.89 -14.10 3.33
CA THR A 201 17.99 -13.57 1.97
C THR A 201 16.65 -12.95 1.55
N LEU A 202 15.54 -13.65 1.83
CA LEU A 202 14.19 -13.13 1.60
C LEU A 202 13.88 -11.87 2.43
N ALA A 203 14.35 -11.82 3.69
CA ALA A 203 14.20 -10.63 4.53
C ALA A 203 14.91 -9.41 3.89
N MET A 204 16.10 -9.62 3.33
CA MET A 204 16.89 -8.54 2.73
C MET A 204 16.33 -7.98 1.43
N MET A 205 15.39 -8.67 0.77
CA MET A 205 14.73 -8.20 -0.46
C MET A 205 13.98 -6.87 -0.27
N GLY A 206 13.58 -6.51 0.95
CA GLY A 206 12.96 -5.22 1.24
C GLY A 206 13.92 -4.03 1.14
N LEU A 207 15.21 -4.22 1.39
CA LEU A 207 16.16 -3.11 1.47
C LEU A 207 16.36 -2.37 0.14
N PRO A 208 16.61 -3.05 -1.00
CA PRO A 208 16.74 -2.36 -2.29
C PRO A 208 15.49 -1.54 -2.65
N LEU A 209 14.30 -2.07 -2.33
CA LEU A 209 13.03 -1.37 -2.54
C LEU A 209 12.90 -0.14 -1.63
N ALA A 210 13.30 -0.25 -0.36
CA ALA A 210 13.31 0.90 0.55
C ALA A 210 14.29 1.99 0.07
N GLN A 211 15.45 1.59 -0.47
CA GLN A 211 16.44 2.50 -1.04
C GLN A 211 15.93 3.19 -2.31
N SER A 212 15.23 2.48 -3.20
CA SER A 212 14.67 3.07 -4.42
C SER A 212 13.52 4.05 -4.13
N LEU A 213 12.70 3.77 -3.12
CA LEU A 213 11.56 4.62 -2.73
C LEU A 213 11.98 5.86 -1.92
N SER A 214 13.13 5.81 -1.24
CA SER A 214 13.56 6.88 -0.34
C SER A 214 13.71 8.27 -1.01
N PRO A 215 14.30 8.40 -2.22
CA PRO A 215 14.35 9.66 -2.95
C PRO A 215 12.98 10.18 -3.36
N GLU A 216 12.07 9.29 -3.78
CA GLU A 216 10.72 9.66 -4.21
C GLU A 216 9.89 10.19 -3.05
N ILE A 217 9.96 9.53 -1.89
CA ILE A 217 9.33 9.99 -0.65
C ILE A 217 9.84 11.38 -0.27
N ARG A 218 11.16 11.62 -0.38
CA ARG A 218 11.74 12.94 -0.10
C ARG A 218 11.19 14.01 -1.03
N ARG A 219 11.10 13.74 -2.33
CA ARG A 219 10.49 14.66 -3.30
C ARG A 219 9.04 15.00 -2.94
N ILE A 220 8.27 14.01 -2.48
CA ILE A 220 6.88 14.21 -2.04
C ILE A 220 6.81 15.06 -0.76
N GLU A 221 7.72 14.82 0.20
CA GLU A 221 7.85 15.65 1.42
C GLU A 221 8.18 17.11 1.09
N ASP A 222 9.13 17.33 0.18
CA ASP A 222 9.55 18.66 -0.25
C ASP A 222 8.40 19.37 -1.00
N GLY A 223 7.70 18.66 -1.89
CA GLY A 223 6.54 19.17 -2.60
C GLY A 223 5.38 19.56 -1.67
N LEU A 224 5.05 18.69 -0.71
CA LEU A 224 4.05 19.01 0.32
C LEU A 224 4.47 20.24 1.14
N THR A 225 5.75 20.35 1.50
CA THR A 225 6.26 21.50 2.24
C THR A 225 6.09 22.78 1.42
N ALA A 226 6.44 22.78 0.14
CA ALA A 226 6.26 23.91 -0.76
C ALA A 226 4.78 24.33 -0.87
N ILE A 227 3.86 23.37 -1.06
CA ILE A 227 2.42 23.64 -1.11
C ILE A 227 1.94 24.27 0.20
N THR A 228 2.34 23.74 1.35
CA THR A 228 1.93 24.31 2.65
C THR A 228 2.45 25.74 2.87
N GLN A 229 3.60 26.11 2.31
CA GLN A 229 4.10 27.49 2.34
C GLN A 229 3.31 28.40 1.40
N ARG A 230 3.00 27.93 0.18
CA ARG A 230 2.14 28.67 -0.77
C ARG A 230 0.74 28.89 -0.21
N MET A 231 0.15 27.88 0.44
CA MET A 231 -1.11 28.00 1.18
C MET A 231 -1.09 29.10 2.24
N LYS A 232 0.07 29.41 2.82
CA LYS A 232 0.20 30.49 3.81
C LYS A 232 0.30 31.88 3.18
N LEU A 233 0.90 31.99 1.98
CA LEU A 233 1.23 33.26 1.33
C LEU A 233 0.22 33.68 0.25
N HIS A 234 -0.24 32.72 -0.54
CA HIS A 234 -1.02 32.91 -1.77
C HIS A 234 -2.23 31.96 -1.83
N ALA A 235 -2.90 31.78 -0.68
CA ALA A 235 -3.97 30.78 -0.51
C ALA A 235 -5.11 30.88 -1.53
N ARG A 236 -5.39 32.08 -2.04
CA ARG A 236 -6.57 32.39 -2.86
C ARG A 236 -6.30 32.28 -4.36
N ASP A 237 -5.17 32.80 -4.83
CA ASP A 237 -4.91 32.94 -6.27
C ASP A 237 -4.44 31.64 -6.92
N GLU A 238 -3.88 30.71 -6.13
CA GLU A 238 -3.23 29.49 -6.61
C GLU A 238 -3.92 28.21 -6.12
N ALA A 239 -5.15 28.29 -5.60
CA ALA A 239 -5.83 27.18 -4.93
C ALA A 239 -6.03 25.96 -5.83
N ASP A 240 -6.50 26.16 -7.07
CA ASP A 240 -6.75 25.08 -8.02
C ASP A 240 -5.45 24.39 -8.46
N GLU A 241 -4.38 25.16 -8.68
CA GLU A 241 -3.06 24.62 -9.03
C GLU A 241 -2.48 23.79 -7.87
N MET A 242 -2.50 24.33 -6.65
CA MET A 242 -2.07 23.61 -5.45
C MET A 242 -2.89 22.34 -5.22
N LEU A 243 -4.20 22.35 -5.50
CA LEU A 243 -5.04 21.16 -5.40
C LEU A 243 -4.66 20.10 -6.44
N GLY A 244 -4.35 20.51 -7.67
CA GLY A 244 -3.84 19.61 -8.71
C GLY A 244 -2.49 18.97 -8.31
N GLU A 245 -1.55 19.79 -7.84
CA GLU A 245 -0.25 19.34 -7.39
C GLU A 245 -0.35 18.35 -6.22
N ILE A 246 -1.13 18.67 -5.19
CA ILE A 246 -1.23 17.82 -4.00
C ILE A 246 -1.92 16.49 -4.32
N THR A 247 -2.90 16.51 -5.22
CA THR A 247 -3.60 15.29 -5.66
C THR A 247 -2.64 14.37 -6.43
N ARG A 248 -1.77 14.94 -7.27
CA ARG A 248 -0.72 14.19 -7.95
C ARG A 248 0.28 13.59 -6.96
N LEU A 249 0.76 14.37 -5.98
CA LEU A 249 1.67 13.88 -4.94
C LEU A 249 1.04 12.74 -4.12
N ALA A 250 -0.26 12.84 -3.81
CA ALA A 250 -1.00 11.78 -3.13
C ALA A 250 -1.11 10.51 -3.99
N ALA A 251 -1.47 10.66 -5.27
CA ALA A 251 -1.56 9.51 -6.17
C ALA A 251 -0.21 8.80 -6.36
N GLU A 252 0.88 9.57 -6.54
CA GLU A 252 2.24 9.04 -6.63
C GLU A 252 2.63 8.27 -5.34
N LEU A 253 2.31 8.82 -4.16
CA LEU A 253 2.58 8.15 -2.88
C LEU A 253 1.81 6.83 -2.72
N GLU A 254 0.51 6.83 -3.02
CA GLU A 254 -0.36 5.67 -2.86
C GLU A 254 0.02 4.53 -3.82
N ALA A 255 0.38 4.85 -5.07
CA ALA A 255 0.88 3.86 -6.02
C ALA A 255 2.15 3.16 -5.50
N ASN A 256 3.09 3.93 -4.96
CA ASN A 256 4.33 3.41 -4.40
C ASN A 256 4.11 2.61 -3.10
N ALA A 257 3.21 3.05 -2.24
CA ALA A 257 2.84 2.34 -1.02
C ALA A 257 2.20 0.99 -1.35
N ALA A 258 1.28 0.95 -2.32
CA ALA A 258 0.61 -0.29 -2.74
C ALA A 258 1.59 -1.36 -3.26
N LEU A 259 2.60 -0.94 -4.03
CA LEU A 259 3.61 -1.85 -4.58
C LEU A 259 4.57 -2.41 -3.50
N SER A 260 4.78 -1.67 -2.41
CA SER A 260 5.80 -2.00 -1.40
C SER A 260 5.27 -2.63 -0.12
N LEU A 261 3.97 -2.47 0.17
CA LEU A 261 3.34 -2.95 1.41
C LEU A 261 3.57 -4.45 1.65
N TYR A 262 3.34 -5.26 0.61
CA TYR A 262 3.54 -6.70 0.69
C TYR A 262 5.01 -7.05 1.01
N ARG A 263 5.96 -6.44 0.29
CA ARG A 263 7.38 -6.75 0.42
C ARG A 263 7.95 -6.32 1.78
N PHE A 264 7.56 -5.15 2.31
CA PHE A 264 7.99 -4.74 3.66
C PHE A 264 7.38 -5.61 4.76
N GLY A 265 6.09 -5.95 4.65
CA GLY A 265 5.42 -6.89 5.54
C GLY A 265 6.09 -8.27 5.54
N ALA A 266 6.38 -8.81 4.35
CA ALA A 266 7.09 -10.08 4.18
C ALA A 266 8.51 -10.03 4.75
N SER A 267 9.27 -8.96 4.47
CA SER A 267 10.63 -8.78 4.98
C SER A 267 10.68 -8.81 6.51
N ARG A 268 9.72 -8.12 7.16
CA ARG A 268 9.56 -8.13 8.62
C ARG A 268 9.20 -9.52 9.16
N ALA A 269 8.28 -10.22 8.51
CA ALA A 269 7.90 -11.57 8.91
C ALA A 269 9.07 -12.56 8.79
N TYR A 270 9.80 -12.53 7.67
CA TYR A 270 10.98 -13.38 7.45
C TYR A 270 12.11 -13.07 8.43
N TYR A 271 12.36 -11.79 8.76
CA TYR A 271 13.31 -11.44 9.81
C TYR A 271 12.89 -12.00 11.18
N GLY A 272 11.59 -11.96 11.51
CA GLY A 272 11.06 -12.61 12.71
C GLY A 272 11.35 -14.12 12.75
N ILE A 273 11.20 -14.82 11.62
CA ILE A 273 11.55 -16.25 11.50
C ILE A 273 13.05 -16.46 11.75
N VAL A 274 13.91 -15.65 11.14
CA VAL A 274 15.37 -15.75 11.36
C VAL A 274 15.70 -15.57 12.84
N GLN A 275 15.13 -14.56 13.52
CA GLN A 275 15.36 -14.33 14.94
C GLN A 275 14.88 -15.51 15.80
N GLU A 276 13.73 -16.10 15.49
CA GLU A 276 13.21 -17.27 16.19
C GLU A 276 14.13 -18.50 16.00
N ARG A 277 14.58 -18.76 14.77
CA ARG A 277 15.47 -19.88 14.45
C ARG A 277 16.82 -19.73 15.13
N VAL A 278 17.44 -18.54 15.07
CA VAL A 278 18.68 -18.20 15.77
C VAL A 278 18.53 -18.41 17.28
N ARG A 279 17.46 -17.89 17.89
CA ARG A 279 17.21 -18.09 19.33
C ARG A 279 17.10 -19.58 19.69
N THR A 280 16.47 -20.36 18.83
CA THR A 280 16.26 -21.80 19.04
C THR A 280 17.54 -22.63 18.80
N LEU A 281 18.55 -22.10 18.10
CA LEU A 281 19.85 -22.77 18.03
C LEU A 281 20.48 -22.91 19.43
N ALA A 282 20.15 -21.98 20.35
CA ALA A 282 20.75 -21.88 21.67
C ALA A 282 22.29 -21.91 21.57
N GLU A 283 22.82 -21.07 20.69
CA GLU A 283 24.26 -21.02 20.41
C GLU A 283 25.05 -20.48 21.60
N THR A 284 26.21 -21.07 21.84
CA THR A 284 27.21 -20.59 22.80
C THR A 284 28.45 -20.10 22.04
N ALA A 285 28.99 -18.99 22.50
CA ALA A 285 30.14 -18.36 21.87
C ALA A 285 31.41 -19.20 22.07
N VAL A 286 32.17 -19.35 20.98
CA VAL A 286 33.52 -19.91 21.02
C VAL A 286 34.52 -18.77 21.17
N PRO A 287 35.45 -18.81 22.13
CA PRO A 287 36.43 -17.73 22.33
C PRO A 287 37.17 -17.37 21.03
N GLY A 288 37.16 -16.09 20.68
CA GLY A 288 37.82 -15.57 19.48
C GLY A 288 36.95 -15.52 18.21
N TYR A 289 35.71 -16.01 18.25
CA TYR A 289 34.82 -16.04 17.08
C TYR A 289 33.47 -15.35 17.35
N GLU A 290 32.86 -14.78 16.30
CA GLU A 290 31.50 -14.25 16.34
C GLU A 290 30.49 -15.41 16.25
N THR A 291 29.35 -15.30 16.94
CA THR A 291 28.27 -16.28 16.79
C THR A 291 27.41 -15.99 15.56
N LEU A 292 26.66 -16.98 15.07
CA LEU A 292 25.82 -16.80 13.88
C LEU A 292 24.76 -15.71 14.14
N GLY A 293 24.14 -15.74 15.32
CA GLY A 293 23.12 -14.77 15.70
C GLY A 293 23.66 -13.35 15.81
N ALA A 294 24.83 -13.15 16.42
CA ALA A 294 25.45 -11.82 16.52
C ALA A 294 25.80 -11.26 15.13
N PHE A 295 26.35 -12.11 14.25
CA PHE A 295 26.66 -11.75 12.87
C PHE A 295 25.42 -11.29 12.09
N LEU A 296 24.34 -12.07 12.19
CA LEU A 296 23.08 -11.82 11.47
C LEU A 296 22.36 -10.60 12.03
N GLU A 297 22.25 -10.45 13.35
CA GLU A 297 21.60 -9.30 13.98
C GLU A 297 22.25 -7.99 13.55
N ARG A 298 23.58 -7.93 13.58
CA ARG A 298 24.36 -6.75 13.19
C ARG A 298 24.14 -6.32 11.73
N ARG A 299 23.80 -7.25 10.84
CA ARG A 299 23.69 -7.02 9.39
C ARG A 299 22.25 -6.93 8.89
N LEU A 300 21.31 -7.64 9.51
CA LEU A 300 19.90 -7.64 9.12
C LEU A 300 19.11 -6.52 9.81
N ALA A 301 19.37 -6.25 11.10
CA ALA A 301 18.59 -5.26 11.85
C ALA A 301 18.62 -3.84 11.25
N PRO A 302 19.75 -3.30 10.75
CA PRO A 302 19.77 -2.00 10.08
C PRO A 302 18.91 -1.95 8.81
N ALA A 303 18.89 -3.03 8.04
CA ALA A 303 18.07 -3.14 6.84
C ALA A 303 16.58 -3.11 7.19
N MET A 304 16.18 -3.86 8.23
CA MET A 304 14.78 -3.87 8.69
C MET A 304 14.32 -2.51 9.20
N ARG A 305 15.19 -1.79 9.94
CA ARG A 305 14.90 -0.41 10.38
C ARG A 305 14.72 0.55 9.20
N THR A 306 15.47 0.36 8.12
CA THR A 306 15.30 1.15 6.88
C THR A 306 13.94 0.89 6.25
N CYS A 307 13.55 -0.38 6.08
CA CYS A 307 12.23 -0.75 5.56
C CYS A 307 11.10 -0.16 6.40
N GLN A 308 11.19 -0.29 7.74
CA GLN A 308 10.20 0.25 8.67
C GLN A 308 10.11 1.78 8.58
N SER A 309 11.25 2.49 8.54
CA SER A 309 11.28 3.95 8.42
C SER A 309 10.60 4.43 7.13
N VAL A 310 10.81 3.74 6.02
CA VAL A 310 10.15 4.05 4.75
C VAL A 310 8.64 3.82 4.82
N GLU A 311 8.19 2.69 5.38
CA GLU A 311 6.77 2.38 5.59
C GLU A 311 6.09 3.44 6.48
N GLU A 312 6.72 3.82 7.59
CA GLU A 312 6.22 4.85 8.50
C GLU A 312 6.18 6.24 7.86
N ARG A 313 7.18 6.60 7.05
CA ARG A 313 7.20 7.86 6.30
C ARG A 313 6.08 7.91 5.27
N GLN A 314 5.84 6.83 4.52
CA GLN A 314 4.71 6.75 3.58
C GLN A 314 3.38 6.95 4.30
N ALA A 315 3.14 6.21 5.39
CA ALA A 315 1.90 6.34 6.16
C ALA A 315 1.71 7.75 6.75
N ASN A 316 2.79 8.37 7.23
CA ASN A 316 2.75 9.74 7.74
C ASN A 316 2.47 10.77 6.64
N LEU A 317 3.07 10.61 5.46
CA LEU A 317 2.84 11.50 4.32
C LEU A 317 1.42 11.38 3.78
N SER A 318 0.89 10.16 3.65
CA SER A 318 -0.49 9.93 3.19
C SER A 318 -1.47 10.70 4.09
N ARG A 319 -1.31 10.59 5.41
CA ARG A 319 -2.10 11.37 6.39
C ARG A 319 -1.91 12.89 6.24
N LYS A 320 -0.70 13.37 5.98
CA LYS A 320 -0.44 14.81 5.84
C LYS A 320 -1.02 15.37 4.53
N LEU A 321 -0.86 14.66 3.42
CA LEU A 321 -1.43 15.00 2.11
C LEU A 321 -2.95 15.05 2.19
N ALA A 322 -3.60 14.01 2.75
CA ALA A 322 -5.05 13.99 2.93
C ALA A 322 -5.56 15.19 3.74
N ARG A 323 -4.87 15.58 4.82
CA ARG A 323 -5.23 16.78 5.60
C ARG A 323 -5.06 18.06 4.80
N ALA A 324 -3.95 18.23 4.08
CA ALA A 324 -3.71 19.42 3.29
C ALA A 324 -4.69 19.53 2.11
N THR A 325 -5.07 18.42 1.47
CA THR A 325 -6.14 18.37 0.46
C THR A 325 -7.48 18.80 1.05
N ALA A 326 -7.84 18.29 2.24
CA ALA A 326 -9.08 18.67 2.92
C ALA A 326 -9.12 20.17 3.27
N LEU A 327 -7.99 20.73 3.72
CA LEU A 327 -7.86 22.16 3.98
C LEU A 327 -8.02 22.98 2.69
N LEU A 328 -7.32 22.63 1.61
CA LEU A 328 -7.44 23.31 0.32
C LEU A 328 -8.88 23.29 -0.21
N ARG A 329 -9.55 22.13 -0.16
CA ARG A 329 -10.96 22.02 -0.56
C ARG A 329 -11.86 22.92 0.27
N SER A 330 -11.73 22.90 1.59
CA SER A 330 -12.52 23.76 2.48
C SER A 330 -12.31 25.25 2.19
N TRP A 331 -11.10 25.65 1.82
CA TRP A 331 -10.82 27.04 1.44
C TRP A 331 -11.49 27.42 0.11
N ILE A 332 -11.43 26.54 -0.90
CA ILE A 332 -12.11 26.73 -2.19
C ILE A 332 -13.63 26.84 -1.98
N ASP A 333 -14.22 25.98 -1.15
CA ASP A 333 -15.65 26.00 -0.86
C ASP A 333 -16.08 27.34 -0.24
N VAL A 334 -15.30 27.86 0.72
CA VAL A 334 -15.56 29.17 1.34
C VAL A 334 -15.44 30.32 0.34
N GLU A 335 -14.48 30.27 -0.58
CA GLU A 335 -14.31 31.27 -1.63
C GLU A 335 -15.50 31.29 -2.59
N LEU A 336 -15.96 30.11 -3.03
CA LEU A 336 -17.14 29.96 -3.87
C LEU A 336 -18.39 30.53 -3.19
N GLU A 337 -18.56 30.32 -1.88
CA GLU A 337 -19.64 30.93 -1.10
C GLU A 337 -19.54 32.46 -1.05
N GLN A 338 -18.35 33.02 -0.85
CA GLN A 338 -18.13 34.48 -0.83
C GLN A 338 -18.39 35.13 -2.20
N LEU A 339 -17.95 34.49 -3.30
CA LEU A 339 -18.25 34.92 -4.67
C LEU A 339 -19.75 34.90 -4.96
N ASN A 340 -20.44 33.83 -4.59
CA ASN A 340 -21.89 33.72 -4.75
C ASN A 340 -22.63 34.81 -3.96
N ALA A 341 -22.25 35.05 -2.69
CA ALA A 341 -22.85 36.12 -1.89
C ALA A 341 -22.63 37.51 -2.51
N THR A 342 -21.45 37.76 -3.06
CA THR A 342 -21.11 39.03 -3.73
C THR A 342 -21.92 39.21 -5.01
N LEU A 343 -22.07 38.15 -5.81
CA LEU A 343 -22.90 38.17 -7.01
C LEU A 343 -24.37 38.45 -6.68
N LEU A 344 -24.93 37.77 -5.68
CA LEU A 344 -26.31 37.98 -5.21
C LEU A 344 -26.52 39.43 -4.73
N ASN A 345 -25.60 39.98 -3.95
CA ASN A 345 -25.66 41.38 -3.50
C ASN A 345 -25.63 42.37 -4.69
N SER A 346 -24.81 42.09 -5.71
CA SER A 346 -24.77 42.93 -6.92
C SER A 346 -26.07 42.86 -7.72
N MET A 347 -26.72 41.69 -7.75
CA MET A 347 -28.02 41.50 -8.39
C MET A 347 -29.12 42.23 -7.64
N ASP A 348 -29.19 42.10 -6.32
CA ASP A 348 -30.16 42.81 -5.47
C ASP A 348 -30.02 44.34 -5.64
N ARG A 349 -28.79 44.85 -5.65
CA ARG A 349 -28.53 46.29 -5.89
C ARG A 349 -29.02 46.73 -7.27
N ARG A 350 -28.79 45.94 -8.32
CA ARG A 350 -29.28 46.23 -9.68
C ARG A 350 -30.80 46.17 -9.75
N ALA A 351 -31.43 45.17 -9.12
CA ALA A 351 -32.88 45.06 -9.05
C ALA A 351 -33.50 46.27 -8.34
N LYS A 352 -32.95 46.69 -7.19
CA LYS A 352 -33.36 47.91 -6.48
C LYS A 352 -33.23 49.17 -7.32
N LEU A 353 -32.15 49.30 -8.09
CA LEU A 353 -31.95 50.42 -9.02
C LEU A 353 -32.98 50.41 -10.15
N GLN A 354 -33.27 49.24 -10.73
CA GLN A 354 -34.31 49.07 -11.75
C GLN A 354 -35.69 49.45 -11.20
N LEU A 355 -36.03 49.00 -9.99
CA LEU A 355 -37.28 49.36 -9.31
C LEU A 355 -37.39 50.87 -9.10
N ARG A 356 -36.33 51.54 -8.66
CA ARG A 356 -36.33 53.00 -8.49
C ARG A 356 -36.49 53.76 -9.81
N LEU A 357 -35.82 53.31 -10.87
CA LEU A 357 -35.97 53.91 -12.20
C LEU A 357 -37.39 53.74 -12.73
N GLN A 358 -37.97 52.55 -12.56
CA GLN A 358 -39.37 52.28 -12.92
C GLN A 358 -40.33 53.17 -12.13
N GLN A 359 -40.16 53.27 -10.81
CA GLN A 359 -40.94 54.18 -9.96
C GLN A 359 -40.80 55.65 -10.37
N THR A 360 -39.62 56.05 -10.89
CA THR A 360 -39.39 57.41 -11.38
C THR A 360 -40.15 57.66 -12.70
N VAL A 361 -40.17 56.69 -13.61
CA VAL A 361 -40.95 56.74 -14.86
C VAL A 361 -42.46 56.74 -14.57
N GLU A 362 -42.90 55.94 -13.61
CA GLU A 362 -44.29 55.93 -13.12
C GLU A 362 -44.68 57.24 -12.43
N GLY A 363 -43.74 57.94 -11.80
CA GLY A 363 -43.95 59.30 -11.29
C GLY A 363 -44.19 60.31 -12.41
N LEU A 364 -43.43 60.20 -13.50
CA LEU A 364 -43.55 61.07 -14.67
C LEU A 364 -44.84 60.80 -15.47
N SER A 365 -45.33 59.56 -15.49
CA SER A 365 -46.57 59.18 -16.20
C SER A 365 -47.81 59.92 -15.67
N VAL A 366 -47.83 60.33 -14.39
CA VAL A 366 -48.90 61.15 -13.82
C VAL A 366 -49.09 62.43 -14.61
N ALA A 367 -48.00 63.10 -14.99
CA ALA A 367 -48.06 64.34 -15.76
C ALA A 367 -48.58 64.09 -17.18
N ALA A 368 -48.07 63.05 -17.85
CA ALA A 368 -48.50 62.68 -19.20
C ALA A 368 -49.98 62.26 -19.25
N ILE A 369 -50.41 61.37 -18.35
CA ILE A 369 -51.80 60.90 -18.25
C ILE A 369 -52.75 62.06 -17.91
N SER A 370 -52.37 62.92 -16.95
CA SER A 370 -53.19 64.08 -16.57
C SER A 370 -53.39 65.03 -17.75
N TYR A 371 -52.35 65.27 -18.56
CA TYR A 371 -52.47 66.10 -19.77
C TYR A 371 -53.47 65.51 -20.78
N TYR A 372 -53.40 64.21 -21.06
CA TYR A 372 -54.35 63.54 -21.96
C TYR A 372 -55.80 63.58 -21.44
N VAL A 373 -56.00 63.36 -20.13
CA VAL A 373 -57.35 63.39 -19.52
C VAL A 373 -57.94 64.80 -19.53
N VAL A 374 -57.15 65.83 -19.21
CA VAL A 374 -57.58 67.23 -19.35
C VAL A 374 -57.95 67.54 -20.81
N GLY A 375 -57.16 67.07 -21.77
CA GLY A 375 -57.47 67.21 -23.20
C GLY A 375 -58.81 66.55 -23.57
N LEU A 376 -59.08 65.35 -23.05
CA LEU A 376 -60.35 64.64 -23.28
C LEU A 376 -61.55 65.38 -22.67
N PHE A 377 -61.42 65.87 -21.43
CA PHE A 377 -62.43 66.74 -20.81
C PHE A 377 -62.67 68.02 -21.61
N GLY A 378 -61.61 68.61 -22.18
CA GLY A 378 -61.72 69.76 -23.07
C GLY A 378 -62.54 69.47 -24.33
N TYR A 379 -62.38 68.29 -24.94
CA TYR A 379 -63.21 67.86 -26.07
C TYR A 379 -64.68 67.65 -25.67
N VAL A 380 -64.94 67.02 -24.52
CA VAL A 380 -66.30 66.85 -23.99
C VAL A 380 -66.94 68.20 -23.66
N ALA A 381 -66.21 69.15 -23.07
CA ALA A 381 -66.70 70.49 -22.77
C ALA A 381 -67.05 71.28 -24.05
N LYS A 382 -66.24 71.13 -25.11
CA LYS A 382 -66.55 71.70 -26.43
C LYS A 382 -67.79 71.07 -27.05
N ALA A 383 -67.96 69.76 -26.95
CA ALA A 383 -69.14 69.05 -27.44
C ALA A 383 -70.42 69.43 -26.67
N ALA A 384 -70.33 69.58 -25.34
CA ALA A 384 -71.44 70.00 -24.49
C ALA A 384 -71.89 71.46 -24.76
N ASN A 385 -70.94 72.36 -25.03
CA ASN A 385 -71.25 73.72 -25.49
C ASN A 385 -71.94 73.69 -26.87
N GLY A 386 -71.51 72.79 -27.77
CA GLY A 386 -72.17 72.54 -29.06
C GLY A 386 -73.61 72.01 -28.94
N LEU A 387 -73.98 71.41 -27.80
CA LEU A 387 -75.32 70.89 -27.49
C LEU A 387 -76.23 71.92 -26.77
N GLY A 388 -75.80 73.17 -26.59
CA GLY A 388 -76.64 74.27 -26.10
C GLY A 388 -76.60 74.52 -24.58
N LEU A 389 -75.66 73.92 -23.85
CA LEU A 389 -75.44 74.23 -22.44
C LEU A 389 -74.68 75.56 -22.27
N PRO A 390 -75.13 76.50 -21.40
CA PRO A 390 -74.56 77.85 -21.27
C PRO A 390 -73.27 77.87 -20.44
N VAL A 391 -72.22 77.18 -20.88
CA VAL A 391 -70.94 77.12 -20.15
C VAL A 391 -69.77 77.31 -21.11
N LYS A 392 -68.91 78.30 -20.82
CA LYS A 392 -67.71 78.58 -21.63
C LYS A 392 -66.70 77.44 -21.46
N PRO A 393 -66.30 76.73 -22.53
CA PRO A 393 -65.40 75.58 -22.45
C PRO A 393 -64.08 75.86 -21.74
N GLU A 394 -63.56 77.08 -21.85
CA GLU A 394 -62.29 77.51 -21.26
C GLU A 394 -62.37 77.54 -19.72
N THR A 395 -63.50 78.00 -19.17
CA THR A 395 -63.74 78.05 -17.72
C THR A 395 -63.92 76.65 -17.13
N LEU A 396 -64.64 75.79 -17.83
CA LEU A 396 -64.89 74.41 -17.38
C LEU A 396 -63.58 73.59 -17.38
N THR A 397 -62.77 73.74 -18.44
CA THR A 397 -61.49 73.06 -18.56
C THR A 397 -60.49 73.57 -17.51
N GLY A 398 -60.45 74.89 -17.26
CA GLY A 398 -59.58 75.48 -16.23
C GLY A 398 -59.89 75.02 -14.81
N ILE A 399 -61.17 74.85 -14.44
CA ILE A 399 -61.59 74.31 -13.14
C ILE A 399 -61.32 72.79 -13.06
N ALA A 400 -61.41 72.08 -14.18
CA ALA A 400 -61.15 70.64 -14.23
C ALA A 400 -59.65 70.30 -14.05
N VAL A 401 -58.72 71.17 -14.44
CA VAL A 401 -57.27 70.90 -14.37
C VAL A 401 -56.80 70.53 -12.94
N PRO A 402 -57.04 71.34 -11.89
CA PRO A 402 -56.65 70.96 -10.52
C PRO A 402 -57.32 69.68 -10.03
N ALA A 403 -58.60 69.48 -10.37
CA ALA A 403 -59.34 68.30 -9.97
C ALA A 403 -58.82 67.02 -10.64
N VAL A 404 -58.48 67.07 -11.93
CA VAL A 404 -57.92 65.95 -12.70
C VAL A 404 -56.51 65.62 -12.22
N VAL A 405 -55.65 66.62 -12.00
CA VAL A 405 -54.28 66.40 -11.50
C VAL A 405 -54.31 65.81 -10.09
N LEU A 406 -55.16 66.35 -9.20
CA LEU A 406 -55.29 65.85 -7.83
C LEU A 406 -55.87 64.43 -7.81
N SER A 407 -56.90 64.14 -8.62
CA SER A 407 -57.49 62.81 -8.70
C SER A 407 -56.53 61.77 -9.27
N MET A 408 -55.78 62.09 -10.33
CA MET A 408 -54.76 61.17 -10.86
C MET A 408 -53.59 60.97 -9.90
N TRP A 409 -53.16 62.02 -9.21
CA TRP A 409 -52.13 61.87 -8.18
C TRP A 409 -52.62 60.98 -7.02
N LEU A 410 -53.86 61.16 -6.55
CA LEU A 410 -54.45 60.31 -5.51
C LEU A 410 -54.65 58.87 -5.97
N LEU A 411 -55.11 58.64 -7.21
CA LEU A 411 -55.30 57.32 -7.78
C LEU A 411 -53.97 56.57 -7.89
N VAL A 412 -52.95 57.20 -8.47
CA VAL A 412 -51.62 56.60 -8.59
C VAL A 412 -50.97 56.40 -7.22
N ARG A 413 -51.19 57.31 -6.26
CA ARG A 413 -50.75 57.14 -4.87
C ARG A 413 -51.47 55.98 -4.16
N ALA A 414 -52.76 55.77 -4.42
CA ALA A 414 -53.55 54.69 -3.85
C ALA A 414 -53.13 53.32 -4.41
N ILE A 415 -52.88 53.22 -5.72
CA ILE A 415 -52.35 52.01 -6.36
C ILE A 415 -50.97 51.66 -5.78
N ARG A 416 -50.09 52.65 -5.61
CA ARG A 416 -48.77 52.45 -4.96
C ARG A 416 -48.88 51.91 -3.54
N ARG A 417 -49.81 52.41 -2.74
CA ARG A 417 -50.01 51.92 -1.36
C ARG A 417 -50.45 50.46 -1.33
N ARG A 418 -51.29 50.02 -2.28
CA ARG A 418 -51.74 48.62 -2.37
C ARG A 418 -50.60 47.67 -2.75
N HIS A 419 -49.78 48.01 -3.74
CA HIS A 419 -48.64 47.14 -4.10
C HIS A 419 -47.54 47.11 -3.04
N ALA A 420 -47.34 48.20 -2.29
CA ALA A 420 -46.41 48.20 -1.16
C ALA A 420 -46.86 47.33 0.03
N GLU A 421 -48.16 47.03 0.15
CA GLU A 421 -48.70 46.14 1.18
C GLU A 421 -48.64 44.66 0.76
N GLU A 422 -48.70 44.33 -0.54
CA GLU A 422 -48.52 42.97 -1.05
C GLU A 422 -47.06 42.47 -0.96
N ASP A 423 -46.06 43.34 -1.09
CA ASP A 423 -44.64 42.99 -0.95
C ASP A 423 -44.17 42.84 0.51
N ALA A 424 -45.02 43.15 1.50
CA ALA A 424 -44.70 43.12 2.94
C ALA A 424 -45.25 41.89 3.69
N LEU A 425 -45.91 40.98 2.98
CA LEU A 425 -46.36 39.64 3.43
C LEU A 425 -45.50 38.57 2.77
#